data_AF-K1PM36-F1
#
_entry.id   AF-K1PM36-F1
#
_cell.length_a   1.000
_cell.length_b   1.000
_cell.length_c   1.000
_cell.angle_alpha   90.00
_cell.angle_beta   90.00
_cell.angle_gamma   90.00
#
_symmetry.space_group_name_H-M   'P 1'
#
loop_
_entity.id
_entity.type
_entity.pdbx_description
1 polymer ?
#
loop_
_entity_poly.entity_id
_entity_poly.type
_entity_poly.pdbx_seq_one_letter_code
_entity_poly.pdbx_strand_id
1 'polypeptide(L)'
;MGRGRGLKTGFSLLQRGHRLDGKVIQSYAEISFLDCVTECLVTPRCKSVNYFKGANFCESNYENKTTAETRYMESAGWVYSEKEHWPKDLAGACLNSTCQISEKCRHKRYSKDKFFECVLSDCGIPDKKGIDLSKAKREDAIGIHRRIHASCSDGYSQSGSGRLICQSNGEWKYDIVCEEAASNLALNKPATQSSTYTRPEAGLNYSANFAVDGNNGTDFVADKCSHTAGGDTNPWWLVDLQAIYTIKSVRIFNRGMDKWGVDVSDRLRNVTVIVGLTESDVNTPCGFFAGPGTLSQLVVIDCPTLPQGRFVKISMITEALTLCEVEVFGYSV
;
A
#
# COMPACT_ATOMS: atom_id res chain seq x y z
N MET A 1 -62.86 21.18 13.47
CA MET A 1 -61.60 21.93 13.65
C MET A 1 -60.53 20.97 14.15
N GLY A 2 -59.36 20.98 13.50
CA GLY A 2 -58.47 19.83 13.34
C GLY A 2 -57.66 19.43 14.58
N ARG A 3 -57.51 18.12 14.76
CA ARG A 3 -56.45 17.52 15.56
C ARG A 3 -55.15 17.59 14.76
N GLY A 4 -54.20 18.40 15.22
CA GLY A 4 -52.83 18.40 14.72
C GLY A 4 -52.21 17.02 14.89
N ARG A 5 -51.91 16.34 13.77
CA ARG A 5 -51.06 15.15 13.78
C ARG A 5 -49.64 15.62 14.08
N GLY A 6 -49.14 15.32 15.27
CA GLY A 6 -47.71 15.44 15.57
C GLY A 6 -46.90 14.63 14.55
N LEU A 7 -45.79 15.21 14.08
CA LEU A 7 -44.82 14.54 13.22
C LEU A 7 -44.45 13.18 13.84
N LYS A 8 -44.55 12.10 13.05
CA LYS A 8 -44.10 10.76 13.45
C LYS A 8 -42.69 10.86 14.05
N THR A 9 -42.48 10.28 15.22
CA THR A 9 -41.25 10.32 16.02
C THR A 9 -39.97 9.92 15.28
N GLY A 10 -40.07 9.11 14.21
CA GLY A 10 -38.92 8.53 13.50
C GLY A 10 -38.14 9.44 12.53
N PHE A 11 -38.48 10.74 12.43
CA PHE A 11 -37.71 11.71 11.64
C PHE A 11 -37.27 12.93 12.44
N SER A 12 -37.24 12.81 13.77
CA SER A 12 -36.87 13.92 14.67
C SER A 12 -35.35 14.19 14.72
N LEU A 13 -34.52 13.23 14.34
CA LEU A 13 -33.05 13.27 14.44
C LEU A 13 -32.34 13.57 13.11
N LEU A 14 -32.94 14.42 12.27
CA LEU A 14 -32.33 14.84 11.00
C LEU A 14 -31.20 15.84 11.26
N GLN A 15 -30.01 15.54 10.77
CA GLN A 15 -28.84 16.42 10.88
C GLN A 15 -28.74 17.29 9.61
N ARG A 16 -29.27 18.51 9.68
CA ARG A 16 -29.25 19.48 8.57
C ARG A 16 -27.86 20.12 8.43
N GLY A 17 -27.49 20.45 7.20
CA GLY A 17 -26.19 21.06 6.90
C GLY A 17 -25.03 20.08 7.06
N HIS A 18 -25.28 18.78 6.99
CA HIS A 18 -24.26 17.74 7.19
C HIS A 18 -24.45 16.59 6.20
N ARG A 19 -23.36 15.84 5.98
CA ARG A 19 -23.31 14.62 5.16
C ARG A 19 -22.14 13.73 5.58
N LEU A 20 -22.17 12.49 5.10
CA LEU A 20 -21.06 11.53 5.23
C LEU A 20 -20.40 11.29 3.86
N ASP A 21 -19.09 11.51 3.76
CA ASP A 21 -18.36 11.44 2.48
C ASP A 21 -17.60 10.11 2.25
N GLY A 22 -17.62 9.66 0.99
CA GLY A 22 -16.81 8.51 0.54
C GLY A 22 -17.29 7.15 1.03
N LYS A 23 -18.49 7.07 1.63
CA LYS A 23 -19.09 5.82 2.16
C LYS A 23 -20.33 5.40 1.39
N VAL A 24 -20.39 5.71 0.10
CA VAL A 24 -21.61 5.59 -0.73
C VAL A 24 -21.75 4.16 -1.28
N ILE A 25 -22.96 3.61 -1.19
CA ILE A 25 -23.38 2.40 -1.88
C ILE A 25 -23.90 2.78 -3.27
N GLN A 26 -24.88 3.68 -3.32
CA GLN A 26 -25.56 4.09 -4.55
C GLN A 26 -26.08 5.51 -4.41
N SER A 27 -26.18 6.19 -5.55
CA SER A 27 -26.83 7.50 -5.66
C SER A 27 -28.10 7.40 -6.49
N TYR A 28 -29.12 8.17 -6.13
CA TYR A 28 -30.42 8.21 -6.78
C TYR A 28 -30.79 9.67 -7.05
N ALA A 29 -31.12 9.97 -8.30
CA ALA A 29 -31.61 11.29 -8.70
C ALA A 29 -33.14 11.31 -8.74
N GLU A 30 -33.73 12.47 -8.51
CA GLU A 30 -35.16 12.73 -8.65
C GLU A 30 -36.07 11.90 -7.72
N ILE A 31 -35.57 11.54 -6.52
CA ILE A 31 -36.36 10.81 -5.52
C ILE A 31 -36.65 11.67 -4.29
N SER A 32 -37.76 11.41 -3.62
CA SER A 32 -38.08 12.11 -2.37
C SER A 32 -37.17 11.63 -1.22
N PHE A 33 -37.09 12.43 -0.15
CA PHE A 33 -36.39 12.00 1.07
C PHE A 33 -36.98 10.70 1.65
N LEU A 34 -38.30 10.52 1.54
CA LEU A 34 -38.97 9.31 2.01
C LEU A 34 -38.60 8.08 1.16
N ASP A 35 -38.48 8.26 -0.16
CA ASP A 35 -38.02 7.20 -1.05
C ASP A 35 -36.55 6.86 -0.74
N CYS A 36 -35.70 7.87 -0.54
CA CYS A 36 -34.29 7.68 -0.16
C CYS A 36 -34.14 6.83 1.11
N VAL A 37 -34.95 7.13 2.13
CA VAL A 37 -35.02 6.35 3.38
C VAL A 37 -35.51 4.94 3.14
N THR A 38 -36.56 4.77 2.33
CA THR A 38 -37.09 3.44 1.96
C THR A 38 -36.05 2.60 1.22
N GLU A 39 -35.31 3.20 0.28
CA GLU A 39 -34.25 2.55 -0.47
C GLU A 39 -33.13 2.04 0.43
N CYS A 40 -32.74 2.83 1.44
CA CYS A 40 -31.77 2.41 2.45
C CYS A 40 -32.34 1.34 3.40
N LEU A 41 -33.63 1.41 3.77
CA LEU A 41 -34.26 0.42 4.64
C LEU A 41 -34.24 -0.98 4.04
N VAL A 42 -34.55 -1.09 2.75
CA VAL A 42 -34.59 -2.37 2.01
C VAL A 42 -33.22 -2.87 1.55
N THR A 43 -32.14 -2.13 1.83
CA THR A 43 -30.75 -2.50 1.53
C THR A 43 -30.02 -2.87 2.82
N PRO A 44 -29.74 -4.16 3.11
CA PRO A 44 -29.11 -4.62 4.34
C PRO A 44 -27.82 -3.87 4.73
N ARG A 45 -26.90 -3.64 3.77
CA ARG A 45 -25.65 -2.90 4.03
C ARG A 45 -25.86 -1.44 4.42
N CYS A 46 -26.95 -0.81 3.98
CA CYS A 46 -27.14 0.62 4.19
C CYS A 46 -27.31 0.94 5.69
N LYS A 47 -26.61 1.98 6.16
CA LYS A 47 -26.60 2.45 7.55
C LYS A 47 -27.06 3.90 7.69
N SER A 48 -26.88 4.73 6.67
CA SER A 48 -27.28 6.14 6.69
C SER A 48 -27.58 6.64 5.27
N VAL A 49 -28.16 7.83 5.15
CA VAL A 49 -28.36 8.52 3.87
C VAL A 49 -27.89 9.97 3.93
N ASN A 50 -27.38 10.46 2.80
CA ASN A 50 -27.26 11.88 2.52
C ASN A 50 -28.38 12.28 1.55
N TYR A 51 -29.08 13.38 1.84
CA TYR A 51 -30.12 13.91 0.96
C TYR A 51 -29.88 15.38 0.65
N PHE A 52 -29.83 15.72 -0.63
CA PHE A 52 -29.72 17.09 -1.09
C PHE A 52 -31.06 17.57 -1.62
N LYS A 53 -31.71 18.47 -0.86
CA LYS A 53 -33.06 18.95 -1.18
C LYS A 53 -33.11 19.75 -2.48
N GLY A 54 -32.03 20.46 -2.84
CA GLY A 54 -32.01 21.32 -4.02
C GLY A 54 -32.19 20.57 -5.36
N ALA A 55 -31.85 19.28 -5.41
CA ALA A 55 -31.94 18.46 -6.62
C ALA A 55 -32.71 17.15 -6.43
N ASN A 56 -33.39 16.96 -5.29
CA ASN A 56 -34.02 15.68 -4.91
C ASN A 56 -33.05 14.50 -5.11
N PHE A 57 -31.84 14.65 -4.58
CA PHE A 57 -30.74 13.71 -4.79
C PHE A 57 -30.41 12.99 -3.49
N CYS A 58 -30.26 11.67 -3.57
CA CYS A 58 -30.03 10.79 -2.44
C CYS A 58 -28.74 9.99 -2.63
N GLU A 59 -27.99 9.81 -1.56
CA GLU A 59 -26.90 8.85 -1.45
C GLU A 59 -27.20 7.92 -0.28
N SER A 60 -27.18 6.62 -0.51
CA SER A 60 -27.27 5.61 0.55
C SER A 60 -25.86 5.19 0.95
N ASN A 61 -25.54 5.20 2.24
CA ASN A 61 -24.20 4.92 2.75
C ASN A 61 -24.10 3.60 3.51
N TYR A 62 -22.95 2.94 3.44
CA TYR A 62 -22.69 1.68 4.15
C TYR A 62 -22.13 1.87 5.57
N GLU A 63 -21.87 3.10 5.99
CA GLU A 63 -21.40 3.48 7.33
C GLU A 63 -22.32 4.55 7.95
N ASN A 64 -22.17 4.76 9.26
CA ASN A 64 -22.84 5.82 10.01
C ASN A 64 -21.81 6.81 10.60
N LYS A 65 -22.28 7.81 11.34
CA LYS A 65 -21.43 8.87 11.89
C LYS A 65 -20.37 8.31 12.84
N THR A 66 -20.76 7.35 13.69
CA THR A 66 -19.87 6.75 14.69
C THR A 66 -18.76 5.93 14.04
N THR A 67 -19.06 5.15 12.99
CA THR A 67 -18.05 4.33 12.31
C THR A 67 -17.15 5.12 11.35
N ALA A 68 -17.54 6.35 11.00
CA ALA A 68 -16.93 7.15 9.94
C ALA A 68 -16.73 8.61 10.36
N GLU A 69 -16.36 8.85 11.62
CA GLU A 69 -16.38 10.18 12.24
C GLU A 69 -15.57 11.22 11.43
N THR A 70 -14.38 10.84 10.94
CA THR A 70 -13.51 11.71 10.14
C THR A 70 -14.07 12.07 8.75
N ARG A 71 -15.12 11.38 8.31
CA ARG A 71 -15.80 11.61 7.03
C ARG A 71 -17.17 12.28 7.22
N TYR A 72 -17.60 12.51 8.45
CA TYR A 72 -18.81 13.26 8.76
C TYR A 72 -18.50 14.75 8.77
N MET A 73 -19.08 15.50 7.84
CA MET A 73 -18.69 16.88 7.59
C MET A 73 -19.88 17.82 7.48
N GLU A 74 -19.65 19.09 7.82
CA GLU A 74 -20.56 20.19 7.49
C GLU A 74 -20.62 20.38 5.97
N SER A 75 -21.84 20.42 5.44
CA SER A 75 -22.12 20.67 4.03
C SER A 75 -23.49 21.29 3.87
N ALA A 76 -23.51 22.60 3.57
CA ALA A 76 -24.75 23.36 3.42
C ALA A 76 -25.65 22.76 2.33
N GLY A 77 -26.96 22.73 2.61
CA GLY A 77 -27.98 22.19 1.70
C GLY A 77 -28.18 20.67 1.77
N TRP A 78 -27.29 19.94 2.46
CA TRP A 78 -27.43 18.51 2.71
C TRP A 78 -28.17 18.20 4.00
N VAL A 79 -28.82 17.04 4.04
CA VAL A 79 -29.45 16.46 5.22
C VAL A 79 -28.92 15.05 5.40
N TYR A 80 -28.27 14.81 6.53
CA TYR A 80 -27.81 13.49 6.94
C TYR A 80 -28.83 12.83 7.88
N SER A 81 -29.03 11.52 7.73
CA SER A 81 -29.88 10.74 8.62
C SER A 81 -29.46 9.27 8.70
N GLU A 82 -29.71 8.63 9.83
CA GLU A 82 -29.27 7.25 10.11
C GLU A 82 -30.42 6.26 10.16
N LYS A 83 -30.17 5.04 9.69
CA LYS A 83 -31.17 4.00 9.49
C LYS A 83 -31.88 3.57 10.77
N GLU A 84 -31.20 3.67 11.90
CA GLU A 84 -31.74 3.33 13.22
C GLU A 84 -32.84 4.29 13.70
N HIS A 85 -32.86 5.52 13.21
CA HIS A 85 -33.84 6.52 13.64
C HIS A 85 -35.20 6.37 12.95
N TRP A 86 -35.28 5.66 11.82
CA TRP A 86 -36.46 5.65 10.97
C TRP A 86 -37.50 4.59 11.37
N PRO A 87 -38.80 4.84 11.09
CA PRO A 87 -39.84 3.83 11.24
C PRO A 87 -39.57 2.64 10.32
N LYS A 88 -39.43 1.44 10.89
CA LYS A 88 -39.05 0.23 10.14
C LYS A 88 -40.18 -0.29 9.23
N ASP A 89 -41.44 0.05 9.55
CA ASP A 89 -42.64 -0.30 8.76
C ASP A 89 -42.59 0.25 7.34
N LEU A 90 -41.79 1.29 7.08
CA LEU A 90 -41.57 1.82 5.73
C LEU A 90 -40.93 0.80 4.78
N ALA A 91 -40.25 -0.24 5.30
CA ALA A 91 -39.72 -1.32 4.47
C ALA A 91 -40.81 -2.29 3.94
N GLY A 92 -42.05 -2.20 4.43
CA GLY A 92 -43.16 -3.08 4.02
C GLY A 92 -42.80 -4.58 4.10
N ALA A 93 -43.09 -5.33 3.05
CA ALA A 93 -42.76 -6.77 2.96
C ALA A 93 -41.25 -7.09 3.10
N CYS A 94 -40.36 -6.12 2.88
CA CYS A 94 -38.92 -6.30 3.02
C CYS A 94 -38.43 -6.22 4.47
N LEU A 95 -39.29 -5.86 5.42
CA LEU A 95 -38.95 -5.79 6.85
C LEU A 95 -38.40 -7.12 7.39
N ASN A 96 -38.95 -8.24 6.92
CA ASN A 96 -38.57 -9.60 7.30
C ASN A 96 -37.73 -10.29 6.21
N SER A 97 -37.05 -9.52 5.36
CA SER A 97 -36.23 -10.10 4.30
C SER A 97 -34.99 -10.81 4.86
N THR A 98 -34.61 -11.92 4.23
CA THR A 98 -33.39 -12.69 4.53
C THR A 98 -32.30 -12.41 3.50
N CYS A 99 -32.36 -11.25 2.82
CA CYS A 99 -31.38 -10.88 1.81
C CYS A 99 -29.99 -10.76 2.42
N GLN A 100 -28.98 -11.18 1.66
CA GLN A 100 -27.58 -11.09 2.03
C GLN A 100 -27.15 -9.63 2.16
N ILE A 101 -26.00 -9.41 2.82
CA ILE A 101 -25.50 -8.06 3.07
C ILE A 101 -25.27 -7.26 1.78
N SER A 102 -24.83 -7.91 0.70
CA SER A 102 -24.58 -7.33 -0.64
C SER A 102 -25.81 -7.33 -1.57
N GLU A 103 -26.98 -7.67 -1.05
CA GLU A 103 -28.22 -7.68 -1.81
C GLU A 103 -29.09 -6.48 -1.44
N LYS A 104 -30.23 -6.35 -2.12
CA LYS A 104 -31.30 -5.40 -1.84
C LYS A 104 -32.62 -6.11 -2.05
N CYS A 105 -33.54 -5.90 -1.12
CA CYS A 105 -34.88 -6.43 -1.23
C CYS A 105 -35.71 -5.59 -2.20
N ARG A 106 -36.34 -6.24 -3.19
CA ARG A 106 -37.20 -5.63 -4.19
C ARG A 106 -38.61 -6.22 -4.11
N HIS A 107 -39.63 -5.36 -4.04
CA HIS A 107 -41.03 -5.80 -4.08
C HIS A 107 -41.39 -6.33 -5.47
N LYS A 108 -42.07 -7.48 -5.55
CA LYS A 108 -42.59 -7.98 -6.83
C LYS A 108 -43.83 -7.19 -7.25
N ARG A 109 -43.82 -6.63 -8.48
CA ARG A 109 -44.88 -5.75 -9.04
C ARG A 109 -46.31 -6.29 -8.92
N TYR A 110 -46.51 -7.61 -8.86
CA TYR A 110 -47.83 -8.25 -8.89
C TYR A 110 -48.35 -8.73 -7.53
N SER A 111 -47.61 -8.51 -6.43
CA SER A 111 -48.07 -8.83 -5.08
C SER A 111 -47.66 -7.71 -4.15
N LYS A 112 -48.58 -6.80 -3.88
CA LYS A 112 -48.24 -5.59 -3.12
C LYS A 112 -47.76 -5.85 -1.69
N ASP A 113 -48.01 -7.02 -1.09
CA ASP A 113 -47.75 -7.18 0.35
C ASP A 113 -47.23 -8.56 0.79
N LYS A 114 -46.87 -9.48 -0.12
CA LYS A 114 -46.44 -10.84 0.30
C LYS A 114 -45.14 -11.38 -0.28
N PHE A 115 -44.68 -10.88 -1.43
CA PHE A 115 -43.51 -11.46 -2.10
C PHE A 115 -42.45 -10.41 -2.42
N PHE A 116 -41.24 -10.67 -1.95
CA PHE A 116 -40.03 -9.93 -2.33
C PHE A 116 -39.04 -10.86 -3.04
N GLU A 117 -38.03 -10.25 -3.65
CA GLU A 117 -36.85 -10.95 -4.15
C GLU A 117 -35.61 -10.19 -3.70
N CYS A 118 -34.51 -10.93 -3.53
CA CYS A 118 -33.21 -10.35 -3.24
C CYS A 118 -32.43 -10.22 -4.54
N VAL A 119 -31.92 -9.02 -4.81
CA VAL A 119 -31.10 -8.73 -6.00
C VAL A 119 -29.77 -8.16 -5.54
N LEU A 120 -28.67 -8.52 -6.20
CA LEU A 120 -27.37 -7.94 -5.92
C LEU A 120 -27.42 -6.41 -6.02
N SER A 121 -26.84 -5.74 -5.03
CA SER A 121 -26.86 -4.29 -4.90
C SER A 121 -25.47 -3.68 -4.88
N ASP A 122 -24.46 -4.41 -4.40
CA ASP A 122 -23.07 -3.98 -4.32
C ASP A 122 -22.07 -5.14 -4.39
N CYS A 123 -20.79 -4.79 -4.54
CA CYS A 123 -19.67 -5.74 -4.55
C CYS A 123 -18.93 -5.83 -3.20
N GLY A 124 -19.48 -5.24 -2.13
CA GLY A 124 -18.79 -5.07 -0.85
C GLY A 124 -17.64 -4.07 -0.90
N ILE A 125 -16.93 -3.95 0.23
CA ILE A 125 -15.78 -3.06 0.36
C ILE A 125 -14.55 -3.83 -0.16
N PRO A 126 -13.78 -3.30 -1.13
CA PRO A 126 -12.58 -3.98 -1.61
C PRO A 126 -11.56 -4.21 -0.51
N ASP A 127 -11.07 -5.44 -0.43
CA ASP A 127 -10.04 -5.88 0.51
C ASP A 127 -8.98 -6.68 -0.27
N LYS A 128 -8.02 -5.97 -0.87
CA LYS A 128 -6.91 -6.57 -1.60
C LYS A 128 -5.60 -5.97 -1.11
N LYS A 129 -4.65 -6.83 -0.72
CA LYS A 129 -3.32 -6.44 -0.20
C LYS A 129 -2.65 -5.43 -1.15
N GLY A 130 -2.11 -4.36 -0.58
CA GLY A 130 -1.38 -3.32 -1.31
C GLY A 130 -2.26 -2.27 -1.99
N ILE A 131 -3.60 -2.35 -1.89
CA ILE A 131 -4.51 -1.30 -2.36
C ILE A 131 -4.91 -0.40 -1.18
N ASP A 132 -4.78 0.90 -1.38
CA ASP A 132 -5.25 1.95 -0.48
C ASP A 132 -6.49 2.67 -1.07
N LEU A 133 -7.58 2.64 -0.30
CA LEU A 133 -8.85 3.32 -0.63
C LEU A 133 -8.93 4.75 -0.06
N SER A 134 -7.89 5.25 0.61
CA SER A 134 -7.87 6.62 1.16
C SER A 134 -8.09 7.69 0.08
N LYS A 135 -7.67 7.39 -1.16
CA LYS A 135 -7.84 8.21 -2.37
C LYS A 135 -9.22 8.11 -3.02
N ALA A 136 -10.14 7.33 -2.44
CA ALA A 136 -11.51 7.28 -2.92
C ALA A 136 -12.10 8.69 -2.95
N LYS A 137 -12.66 9.03 -4.11
CA LYS A 137 -13.30 10.31 -4.39
C LYS A 137 -14.72 10.32 -3.85
N ARG A 138 -15.32 11.51 -3.82
CA ARG A 138 -16.68 11.69 -3.31
C ARG A 138 -17.72 10.93 -4.14
N GLU A 139 -17.56 10.87 -5.45
CA GLU A 139 -18.47 10.19 -6.37
C GLU A 139 -18.32 8.65 -6.40
N ASP A 140 -17.30 8.14 -5.71
CA ASP A 140 -17.01 6.71 -5.67
C ASP A 140 -18.05 5.97 -4.83
N ALA A 141 -18.44 4.79 -5.32
CA ALA A 141 -19.46 3.99 -4.65
C ALA A 141 -19.25 2.50 -4.91
N ILE A 142 -19.79 1.67 -4.01
CA ILE A 142 -19.63 0.20 -4.06
C ILE A 142 -20.75 -0.53 -4.80
N GLY A 143 -21.80 0.18 -5.22
CA GLY A 143 -22.95 -0.40 -5.89
C GLY A 143 -22.65 -0.99 -7.26
N ILE A 144 -23.53 -1.86 -7.76
CA ILE A 144 -23.39 -2.48 -9.10
C ILE A 144 -23.21 -1.40 -10.18
N HIS A 145 -22.25 -1.61 -11.09
CA HIS A 145 -21.80 -0.67 -12.14
C HIS A 145 -21.17 0.64 -11.66
N ARG A 146 -20.98 0.79 -10.35
CA ARG A 146 -20.21 1.90 -9.78
C ARG A 146 -18.74 1.59 -9.85
N ARG A 147 -17.95 2.64 -9.65
CA ARG A 147 -16.50 2.56 -9.57
C ARG A 147 -16.01 3.21 -8.30
N ILE A 148 -14.82 2.81 -7.89
CA ILE A 148 -14.03 3.53 -6.91
C ILE A 148 -12.63 3.78 -7.45
N HIS A 149 -12.03 4.90 -7.04
CA HIS A 149 -10.63 5.20 -7.25
C HIS A 149 -9.82 4.67 -6.07
N ALA A 150 -8.69 4.05 -6.39
CA ALA A 150 -7.74 3.58 -5.40
C ALA A 150 -6.31 3.85 -5.89
N SER A 151 -5.39 3.83 -4.95
CA SER A 151 -3.95 3.84 -5.24
C SER A 151 -3.29 2.63 -4.60
N CYS A 152 -2.06 2.34 -4.99
CA CYS A 152 -1.28 1.39 -4.21
C CYS A 152 -0.86 2.02 -2.87
N SER A 153 -0.78 1.18 -1.83
CA SER A 153 -0.25 1.57 -0.52
C SER A 153 1.24 1.89 -0.62
N ASP A 154 1.77 2.61 0.38
CA ASP A 154 3.20 2.86 0.47
C ASP A 154 4.00 1.54 0.44
N GLY A 155 5.14 1.54 -0.26
CA GLY A 155 5.92 0.33 -0.51
C GLY A 155 5.44 -0.53 -1.68
N TYR A 156 4.42 -0.09 -2.43
CA TYR A 156 3.98 -0.74 -3.66
C TYR A 156 4.11 0.21 -4.86
N SER A 157 4.52 -0.36 -5.99
CA SER A 157 4.50 0.27 -7.30
C SER A 157 3.17 0.00 -7.99
N GLN A 158 2.59 1.06 -8.57
CA GLN A 158 1.29 1.00 -9.22
C GLN A 158 1.43 0.81 -10.73
N SER A 159 0.67 -0.15 -11.26
CA SER A 159 0.36 -0.28 -12.69
C SER A 159 -1.17 -0.30 -12.90
N GLY A 160 -1.64 0.15 -14.06
CA GLY A 160 -3.08 0.30 -14.36
C GLY A 160 -3.65 1.67 -13.97
N SER A 161 -4.98 1.82 -14.15
CA SER A 161 -5.63 3.13 -14.02
C SER A 161 -5.99 3.55 -12.58
N GLY A 162 -5.81 2.67 -11.59
CA GLY A 162 -6.20 2.94 -10.20
C GLY A 162 -7.72 2.92 -10.02
N ARG A 163 -8.43 2.10 -10.80
CA ARG A 163 -9.90 2.04 -10.78
C ARG A 163 -10.39 0.64 -10.51
N LEU A 164 -11.40 0.54 -9.66
CA LEU A 164 -12.13 -0.69 -9.41
C LEU A 164 -13.56 -0.49 -9.86
N ILE A 165 -14.12 -1.45 -10.60
CA ILE A 165 -15.49 -1.38 -11.14
C ILE A 165 -16.30 -2.55 -10.59
N CYS A 166 -17.41 -2.26 -9.94
CA CYS A 166 -18.32 -3.28 -9.42
C CYS A 166 -19.16 -3.87 -10.56
N GLN A 167 -19.03 -5.17 -10.80
CA GLN A 167 -19.67 -5.88 -11.90
C GLN A 167 -21.05 -6.42 -11.52
N SER A 168 -21.87 -6.78 -12.52
CA SER A 168 -23.25 -7.28 -12.30
C SER A 168 -23.33 -8.58 -11.50
N ASN A 169 -22.24 -9.34 -11.40
CA ASN A 169 -22.15 -10.57 -10.61
C ASN A 169 -21.78 -10.31 -9.14
N GLY A 170 -21.61 -9.06 -8.72
CA GLY A 170 -21.21 -8.71 -7.35
C GLY A 170 -19.70 -8.80 -7.10
N GLU A 171 -18.88 -8.93 -8.14
CA GLU A 171 -17.43 -8.95 -8.03
C GLU A 171 -16.79 -7.64 -8.51
N TRP A 172 -15.64 -7.30 -7.91
CA TRP A 172 -14.83 -6.17 -8.33
C TRP A 172 -13.93 -6.53 -9.50
N LYS A 173 -14.01 -5.77 -10.59
CA LYS A 173 -12.98 -5.74 -11.63
C LYS A 173 -11.90 -4.73 -11.24
N TYR A 174 -10.67 -5.20 -11.04
CA TYR A 174 -9.51 -4.38 -10.68
C TYR A 174 -8.75 -3.95 -11.93
N ASP A 175 -8.71 -2.65 -12.20
CA ASP A 175 -7.77 -2.02 -13.14
C ASP A 175 -6.67 -1.29 -12.35
N ILE A 176 -6.05 -2.05 -11.45
CA ILE A 176 -4.90 -1.67 -10.64
C ILE A 176 -4.12 -2.93 -10.27
N VAL A 177 -2.81 -2.87 -10.46
CA VAL A 177 -1.85 -3.88 -10.02
C VAL A 177 -0.89 -3.17 -9.08
N CYS A 178 -0.80 -3.68 -7.85
CA CYS A 178 0.12 -3.20 -6.84
C CYS A 178 1.17 -4.27 -6.62
N GLU A 179 2.38 -4.01 -7.10
CA GLU A 179 3.53 -4.89 -6.90
C GLU A 179 4.42 -4.26 -5.84
N GLU A 180 4.87 -5.02 -4.85
CA GLU A 180 5.79 -4.51 -3.83
C GLU A 180 6.98 -3.84 -4.54
N ALA A 181 7.25 -2.58 -4.19
CA ALA A 181 8.33 -1.79 -4.74
C ALA A 181 9.62 -2.17 -4.00
N ALA A 182 10.60 -2.69 -4.73
CA ALA A 182 11.89 -2.96 -4.13
C ALA A 182 12.57 -1.62 -3.82
N SER A 183 12.96 -1.41 -2.57
CA SER A 183 13.68 -0.21 -2.12
C SER A 183 15.11 -0.57 -1.73
N ASN A 184 16.03 0.40 -1.69
CA ASN A 184 17.37 0.19 -1.15
C ASN A 184 17.28 0.04 0.39
N LEU A 185 17.29 -1.20 0.84
CA LEU A 185 17.17 -1.60 2.25
C LEU A 185 18.43 -1.29 3.05
N ALA A 186 19.59 -1.18 2.38
CA ALA A 186 20.89 -1.00 3.03
C ALA A 186 21.18 0.46 3.40
N LEU A 187 20.45 1.42 2.82
CA LEU A 187 20.68 2.86 3.05
C LEU A 187 20.68 3.20 4.55
N ASN A 188 21.79 3.79 4.99
CA ASN A 188 22.11 4.20 6.36
C ASN A 188 22.01 3.08 7.40
N LYS A 189 22.17 1.83 6.98
CA LYS A 189 22.17 0.68 7.89
C LYS A 189 23.55 0.41 8.48
N PRO A 190 23.64 -0.18 9.68
CA PRO A 190 24.93 -0.56 10.26
C PRO A 190 25.65 -1.57 9.36
N ALA A 191 26.91 -1.28 9.03
CA ALA A 191 27.77 -2.19 8.29
C ALA A 191 29.07 -2.47 9.06
N THR A 192 29.60 -3.68 8.86
CA THR A 192 30.90 -4.14 9.38
C THR A 192 31.69 -4.81 8.27
N GLN A 193 33.00 -4.97 8.48
CA GLN A 193 33.89 -5.60 7.52
C GLN A 193 35.01 -6.36 8.25
N SER A 194 35.64 -7.31 7.56
CA SER A 194 36.67 -8.21 8.12
C SER A 194 37.81 -7.47 8.80
N SER A 195 38.26 -6.40 8.16
CA SER A 195 39.32 -5.52 8.62
C SER A 195 39.08 -4.14 8.01
N THR A 196 39.69 -3.09 8.55
CA THR A 196 39.51 -1.72 8.02
C THR A 196 40.85 -1.12 7.66
N TYR A 197 40.98 -0.63 6.42
CA TYR A 197 42.14 0.15 6.03
C TYR A 197 42.08 1.52 6.71
N THR A 198 43.12 1.80 7.51
CA THR A 198 43.28 3.08 8.20
C THR A 198 44.67 3.64 7.90
N ARG A 199 44.76 4.97 7.83
CA ARG A 199 46.04 5.69 7.77
C ARG A 199 46.00 6.82 8.80
N PRO A 200 46.32 6.52 10.08
CA PRO A 200 46.18 7.47 11.19
C PRO A 200 46.95 8.77 10.96
N GLU A 201 48.14 8.69 10.37
CA GLU A 201 49.00 9.84 10.04
C GLU A 201 48.33 10.85 9.08
N ALA A 202 47.40 10.37 8.25
CA ALA A 202 46.63 11.18 7.31
C ALA A 202 45.18 11.41 7.78
N GLY A 203 44.82 10.94 8.99
CA GLY A 203 43.45 11.01 9.51
C GLY A 203 42.42 10.21 8.69
N LEU A 204 42.85 9.20 7.93
CA LEU A 204 41.97 8.43 7.05
C LEU A 204 41.51 7.12 7.71
N ASN A 205 40.23 6.84 7.60
CA ASN A 205 39.60 5.60 8.05
C ASN A 205 38.53 5.22 7.01
N TYR A 206 38.65 4.07 6.35
CA TYR A 206 37.76 3.62 5.28
C TYR A 206 36.74 2.60 5.81
N SER A 207 35.85 3.10 6.66
CA SER A 207 34.80 2.33 7.34
C SER A 207 33.87 1.58 6.40
N ALA A 208 33.33 0.44 6.85
CA ALA A 208 32.28 -0.31 6.16
C ALA A 208 31.03 0.53 5.84
N ASN A 209 30.72 1.53 6.67
CA ASN A 209 29.53 2.36 6.51
C ASN A 209 29.56 3.28 5.28
N PHE A 210 30.72 3.50 4.66
CA PHE A 210 30.79 4.24 3.39
C PHE A 210 30.12 3.51 2.23
N ALA A 211 29.89 2.20 2.33
CA ALA A 211 29.20 1.46 1.30
C ALA A 211 27.67 1.53 1.42
N VAL A 212 27.12 2.29 2.36
CA VAL A 212 25.68 2.38 2.64
C VAL A 212 25.25 3.80 2.99
N ASP A 213 26.05 4.80 2.65
CA ASP A 213 25.78 6.19 3.03
C ASP A 213 24.93 6.95 1.99
N GLY A 214 24.60 6.31 0.86
CA GLY A 214 23.84 6.88 -0.23
C GLY A 214 24.66 7.71 -1.21
N ASN A 215 26.00 7.70 -1.11
CA ASN A 215 26.89 8.36 -2.04
C ASN A 215 27.35 7.41 -3.15
N ASN A 216 26.75 7.51 -4.33
CA ASN A 216 27.13 6.70 -5.50
C ASN A 216 28.45 7.15 -6.18
N GLY A 217 29.20 8.07 -5.56
CA GLY A 217 30.53 8.45 -6.01
C GLY A 217 31.49 7.26 -5.99
N THR A 218 32.46 7.25 -6.90
CA THR A 218 33.36 6.09 -7.09
C THR A 218 34.84 6.44 -6.94
N ASP A 219 35.18 7.71 -6.71
CA ASP A 219 36.54 8.10 -6.38
C ASP A 219 36.87 7.68 -4.96
N PHE A 220 37.85 6.77 -4.84
CA PHE A 220 38.28 6.21 -3.57
C PHE A 220 38.65 7.24 -2.50
N VAL A 221 39.22 8.39 -2.89
CA VAL A 221 39.71 9.42 -1.96
C VAL A 221 38.70 10.54 -1.78
N ALA A 222 38.06 10.99 -2.86
CA ALA A 222 37.14 12.12 -2.83
C ALA A 222 35.74 11.72 -2.35
N ASP A 223 35.21 10.62 -2.87
CA ASP A 223 33.86 10.15 -2.56
C ASP A 223 33.82 9.24 -1.33
N LYS A 224 34.99 8.65 -0.98
CA LYS A 224 35.22 7.70 0.11
C LYS A 224 34.46 6.40 -0.09
N CYS A 225 35.20 5.32 -0.35
CA CYS A 225 34.64 3.97 -0.42
C CYS A 225 34.98 3.18 0.85
N SER A 226 34.22 2.13 1.16
CA SER A 226 34.67 1.14 2.16
C SER A 226 35.93 0.41 1.66
N HIS A 227 36.82 0.03 2.58
CA HIS A 227 38.07 -0.65 2.22
C HIS A 227 38.60 -1.53 3.35
N THR A 228 38.79 -2.81 3.05
CA THR A 228 39.42 -3.73 4.00
C THR A 228 40.94 -3.56 4.03
N ALA A 229 41.58 -3.84 5.16
CA ALA A 229 43.04 -3.81 5.22
C ALA A 229 43.66 -4.76 4.19
N GLY A 230 44.87 -4.44 3.72
CA GLY A 230 45.61 -5.31 2.82
C GLY A 230 46.11 -6.55 3.55
N GLY A 231 45.96 -7.73 2.94
CA GLY A 231 46.47 -9.00 3.46
C GLY A 231 45.39 -9.95 3.99
N ASP A 232 44.11 -9.58 3.88
CA ASP A 232 43.02 -10.51 4.17
C ASP A 232 43.01 -11.66 3.15
N THR A 233 42.92 -12.90 3.62
CA THR A 233 42.80 -14.07 2.72
C THR A 233 41.41 -14.18 2.11
N ASN A 234 40.38 -13.76 2.85
CA ASN A 234 38.97 -13.76 2.43
C ASN A 234 38.27 -12.52 2.98
N PRO A 235 38.54 -11.32 2.45
CA PRO A 235 37.91 -10.10 2.93
C PRO A 235 36.40 -10.17 2.75
N TRP A 236 35.68 -9.60 3.72
CA TRP A 236 34.22 -9.56 3.68
C TRP A 236 33.70 -8.23 4.21
N TRP A 237 32.51 -7.88 3.72
CA TRP A 237 31.68 -6.78 4.18
C TRP A 237 30.28 -7.31 4.49
N LEU A 238 29.65 -6.80 5.53
CA LEU A 238 28.36 -7.26 6.04
C LEU A 238 27.49 -6.06 6.41
N VAL A 239 26.22 -6.05 5.96
CA VAL A 239 25.21 -5.09 6.44
C VAL A 239 24.15 -5.79 7.27
N ASP A 240 23.77 -5.15 8.38
CA ASP A 240 22.58 -5.47 9.17
C ASP A 240 21.40 -4.61 8.70
N LEU A 241 20.45 -5.20 7.96
CA LEU A 241 19.25 -4.52 7.47
C LEU A 241 18.26 -4.14 8.59
N GLN A 242 18.51 -4.58 9.84
CA GLN A 242 17.72 -4.36 11.06
C GLN A 242 16.32 -5.00 11.10
N ALA A 243 15.84 -5.53 9.98
CA ALA A 243 14.65 -6.37 9.89
C ALA A 243 14.86 -7.48 8.85
N ILE A 244 13.96 -8.46 8.81
CA ILE A 244 14.00 -9.55 7.84
C ILE A 244 13.31 -9.08 6.56
N TYR A 245 13.98 -9.27 5.42
CA TYR A 245 13.49 -8.92 4.10
C TYR A 245 13.66 -10.09 3.14
N THR A 246 12.81 -10.13 2.12
CA THR A 246 13.03 -10.96 0.92
C THR A 246 13.95 -10.21 -0.02
N ILE A 247 15.17 -10.70 -0.23
CA ILE A 247 16.20 -10.01 -1.01
C ILE A 247 16.05 -10.36 -2.49
N LYS A 248 15.92 -9.34 -3.35
CA LYS A 248 15.73 -9.49 -4.79
C LYS A 248 17.04 -9.36 -5.57
N SER A 249 17.85 -8.36 -5.23
CA SER A 249 19.11 -8.10 -5.92
C SER A 249 20.03 -7.25 -5.04
N VAL A 250 21.33 -7.39 -5.24
CA VAL A 250 22.36 -6.53 -4.65
C VAL A 250 23.08 -5.80 -5.77
N ARG A 251 23.23 -4.49 -5.64
CA ARG A 251 24.00 -3.66 -6.56
C ARG A 251 25.25 -3.14 -5.87
N ILE A 252 26.36 -3.16 -6.58
CA ILE A 252 27.67 -2.73 -6.09
C ILE A 252 28.21 -1.69 -7.03
N PHE A 253 28.49 -0.49 -6.52
CA PHE A 253 29.28 0.52 -7.22
C PHE A 253 30.76 0.22 -6.98
N ASN A 254 31.44 -0.22 -8.05
CA ASN A 254 32.86 -0.53 -8.03
C ASN A 254 33.71 0.74 -7.96
N ARG A 255 34.94 0.60 -7.47
CA ARG A 255 35.91 1.70 -7.42
C ARG A 255 36.19 2.25 -8.83
N GLY A 256 36.17 3.57 -8.94
CA GLY A 256 36.61 4.32 -10.10
C GLY A 256 38.08 4.70 -10.03
N MET A 257 38.49 5.51 -10.98
CA MET A 257 39.83 6.10 -11.01
C MET A 257 39.93 7.07 -9.83
N ASP A 258 40.99 6.97 -9.03
CA ASP A 258 41.19 7.94 -7.95
C ASP A 258 41.72 9.28 -8.49
N LYS A 259 41.67 10.32 -7.66
CA LYS A 259 42.15 11.67 -7.98
C LYS A 259 43.60 11.77 -8.45
N TRP A 260 44.41 10.71 -8.32
CA TRP A 260 45.79 10.64 -8.78
C TRP A 260 45.96 9.87 -10.09
N GLY A 261 44.86 9.39 -10.68
CA GLY A 261 44.86 8.65 -11.93
C GLY A 261 45.13 7.15 -11.77
N VAL A 262 45.00 6.58 -10.57
CA VAL A 262 45.26 5.15 -10.33
C VAL A 262 43.96 4.35 -10.46
N ASP A 263 44.00 3.32 -11.31
CA ASP A 263 42.94 2.33 -11.48
C ASP A 263 43.30 1.03 -10.74
N VAL A 264 42.39 0.56 -9.90
CA VAL A 264 42.44 -0.76 -9.24
C VAL A 264 41.06 -1.45 -9.27
N SER A 265 40.20 -1.03 -10.19
CA SER A 265 38.82 -1.50 -10.34
C SER A 265 38.75 -2.99 -10.68
N ASP A 266 39.80 -3.53 -11.29
CA ASP A 266 39.94 -4.94 -11.66
C ASP A 266 40.03 -5.87 -10.44
N ARG A 267 40.32 -5.33 -9.25
CA ARG A 267 40.39 -6.09 -7.99
C ARG A 267 39.05 -6.71 -7.60
N LEU A 268 37.94 -6.06 -7.98
CA LEU A 268 36.60 -6.60 -7.73
C LEU A 268 36.36 -7.80 -8.65
N ARG A 269 36.63 -9.01 -8.16
CA ARG A 269 36.45 -10.26 -8.89
C ARG A 269 36.14 -11.38 -7.92
N ASN A 270 35.50 -12.44 -8.41
CA ASN A 270 35.07 -13.58 -7.61
C ASN A 270 34.25 -13.16 -6.37
N VAL A 271 33.33 -12.23 -6.56
CA VAL A 271 32.48 -11.68 -5.51
C VAL A 271 31.31 -12.63 -5.28
N THR A 272 31.11 -13.04 -4.03
CA THR A 272 29.99 -13.87 -3.60
C THR A 272 29.08 -13.06 -2.69
N VAL A 273 27.77 -13.14 -2.93
CA VAL A 273 26.75 -12.54 -2.08
C VAL A 273 25.95 -13.64 -1.40
N ILE A 274 25.95 -13.64 -0.07
CA ILE A 274 25.18 -14.56 0.76
C ILE A 274 24.32 -13.79 1.76
N VAL A 275 23.19 -14.40 2.13
CA VAL A 275 22.12 -13.82 2.94
C VAL A 275 21.90 -14.70 4.17
N GLY A 276 21.58 -14.08 5.30
CA GLY A 276 21.38 -14.76 6.58
C GLY A 276 20.28 -14.14 7.44
N LEU A 277 19.62 -14.97 8.24
CA LEU A 277 18.64 -14.51 9.24
C LEU A 277 19.33 -13.94 10.48
N THR A 278 20.49 -14.50 10.84
CA THR A 278 21.34 -14.03 11.95
C THR A 278 22.75 -13.79 11.45
N GLU A 279 23.54 -13.00 12.19
CA GLU A 279 24.93 -12.70 11.87
C GLU A 279 25.81 -13.97 11.84
N SER A 280 25.47 -14.99 12.65
CA SER A 280 26.18 -16.27 12.70
C SER A 280 25.74 -17.29 11.65
N ASP A 281 24.61 -17.07 10.97
CA ASP A 281 24.02 -17.98 9.98
C ASP A 281 23.80 -17.29 8.62
N VAL A 282 24.85 -16.65 8.12
CA VAL A 282 24.86 -16.07 6.77
C VAL A 282 25.36 -17.09 5.77
N ASN A 283 24.49 -18.02 5.38
CA ASN A 283 24.85 -19.19 4.57
C ASN A 283 23.98 -19.40 3.32
N THR A 284 22.98 -18.53 3.08
CA THR A 284 22.06 -18.70 1.94
C THR A 284 22.60 -17.96 0.71
N PRO A 285 22.92 -18.63 -0.41
CA PRO A 285 23.42 -17.96 -1.61
C PRO A 285 22.37 -17.02 -2.22
N CYS A 286 22.77 -15.78 -2.51
CA CYS A 286 22.02 -14.87 -3.38
C CYS A 286 22.57 -14.97 -4.81
N GLY A 287 23.86 -14.72 -5.01
CA GLY A 287 24.45 -14.68 -6.34
C GLY A 287 25.96 -14.45 -6.34
N PHE A 288 26.53 -14.38 -7.54
CA PHE A 288 27.98 -14.32 -7.76
C PHE A 288 28.33 -13.40 -8.93
N PHE A 289 29.46 -12.70 -8.82
CA PHE A 289 30.06 -11.94 -9.90
C PHE A 289 31.51 -12.40 -10.12
N ALA A 290 31.78 -12.95 -11.31
CA ALA A 290 33.11 -13.47 -11.65
C ALA A 290 34.16 -12.35 -11.77
N GLY A 291 33.78 -11.21 -12.35
CA GLY A 291 34.70 -10.13 -12.67
C GLY A 291 35.72 -10.49 -13.77
N PRO A 292 36.81 -9.72 -13.90
CA PRO A 292 37.10 -8.52 -13.10
C PRO A 292 36.10 -7.39 -13.34
N GLY A 293 35.91 -6.56 -12.32
CA GLY A 293 35.19 -5.30 -12.43
C GLY A 293 35.93 -4.31 -13.30
N THR A 294 35.21 -3.28 -13.75
CA THR A 294 35.76 -2.16 -14.51
C THR A 294 35.52 -0.84 -13.77
N LEU A 295 36.19 0.22 -14.22
CA LEU A 295 36.11 1.56 -13.66
C LEU A 295 34.66 2.00 -13.46
N SER A 296 34.31 2.34 -12.22
CA SER A 296 33.00 2.87 -11.84
C SER A 296 31.81 1.98 -12.25
N GLN A 297 32.06 0.68 -12.47
CA GLN A 297 31.03 -0.25 -12.90
C GLN A 297 29.96 -0.44 -11.83
N LEU A 298 28.70 -0.34 -12.23
CA LEU A 298 27.57 -0.85 -11.44
C LEU A 298 27.44 -2.35 -11.71
N VAL A 299 27.83 -3.16 -10.74
CA VAL A 299 27.65 -4.61 -10.77
C VAL A 299 26.29 -4.94 -10.15
N VAL A 300 25.42 -5.59 -10.92
CA VAL A 300 24.10 -6.04 -10.44
C VAL A 300 24.12 -7.55 -10.28
N ILE A 301 23.80 -8.01 -9.08
CA ILE A 301 23.73 -9.43 -8.71
C ILE A 301 22.29 -9.72 -8.32
N ASP A 302 21.56 -10.41 -9.20
CA ASP A 302 20.20 -10.85 -8.93
C ASP A 302 20.20 -12.06 -7.98
N CYS A 303 19.24 -12.11 -7.06
CA CYS A 303 19.01 -13.24 -6.17
C CYS A 303 17.80 -14.06 -6.66
N PRO A 304 17.97 -15.04 -7.58
CA PRO A 304 16.85 -15.73 -8.23
C PRO A 304 16.00 -16.57 -7.27
N THR A 305 16.58 -17.01 -6.15
CA THR A 305 15.90 -17.79 -5.10
C THR A 305 15.10 -16.92 -4.13
N LEU A 306 15.18 -15.58 -4.26
CA LEU A 306 14.54 -14.61 -3.35
C LEU A 306 14.79 -14.93 -1.87
N PRO A 307 16.05 -15.07 -1.42
CA PRO A 307 16.36 -15.48 -0.06
C PRO A 307 15.83 -14.47 0.96
N GLN A 308 15.31 -14.98 2.08
CA GLN A 308 14.91 -14.16 3.21
C GLN A 308 16.09 -13.97 4.17
N GLY A 309 16.33 -12.73 4.60
CA GLY A 309 17.40 -12.44 5.55
C GLY A 309 17.38 -11.03 6.10
N ARG A 310 18.09 -10.87 7.21
CA ARG A 310 18.41 -9.58 7.84
C ARG A 310 19.84 -9.15 7.53
N PHE A 311 20.73 -10.10 7.26
CA PHE A 311 22.15 -9.85 7.02
C PHE A 311 22.51 -10.17 5.58
N VAL A 312 23.22 -9.26 4.91
CA VAL A 312 23.77 -9.48 3.56
C VAL A 312 25.28 -9.36 3.64
N LYS A 313 25.99 -10.43 3.26
CA LYS A 313 27.45 -10.50 3.26
C LYS A 313 27.98 -10.57 1.85
N ILE A 314 28.94 -9.71 1.57
CA ILE A 314 29.72 -9.68 0.34
C ILE A 314 31.12 -10.14 0.69
N SER A 315 31.62 -11.17 0.02
CA SER A 315 32.98 -11.67 0.19
C SER A 315 33.65 -11.90 -1.16
N MET A 316 34.98 -11.90 -1.15
CA MET A 316 35.78 -12.27 -2.32
C MET A 316 37.08 -12.95 -1.87
N ILE A 317 37.83 -13.46 -2.85
CA ILE A 317 39.06 -14.25 -2.63
C ILE A 317 40.33 -13.51 -3.09
N THR A 318 40.36 -12.18 -2.97
CA THR A 318 41.55 -11.36 -3.28
C THR A 318 41.95 -10.50 -2.07
N GLU A 319 43.06 -9.78 -2.14
CA GLU A 319 43.76 -9.24 -0.96
C GLU A 319 43.06 -8.08 -0.22
N ALA A 320 42.13 -7.36 -0.85
CA ALA A 320 41.42 -6.25 -0.20
C ALA A 320 40.12 -5.86 -0.93
N LEU A 321 39.00 -5.84 -0.21
CA LEU A 321 37.68 -5.52 -0.74
C LEU A 321 37.45 -4.02 -0.72
N THR A 322 36.99 -3.47 -1.83
CA THR A 322 36.60 -2.05 -1.96
C THR A 322 35.19 -1.99 -2.52
N LEU A 323 34.28 -1.35 -1.77
CA LEU A 323 32.89 -1.14 -2.19
C LEU A 323 32.59 0.34 -1.99
N CYS A 324 32.26 1.05 -3.07
CA CYS A 324 31.95 2.47 -2.99
C CYS A 324 30.50 2.71 -2.58
N GLU A 325 29.58 1.89 -3.05
CA GLU A 325 28.21 1.85 -2.54
C GLU A 325 27.62 0.46 -2.77
N VAL A 326 26.78 -0.01 -1.85
CA VAL A 326 26.05 -1.27 -1.89
C VAL A 326 24.57 -0.98 -1.67
N GLU A 327 23.78 -1.24 -2.71
CA GLU A 327 22.32 -1.13 -2.63
C GLU A 327 21.72 -2.53 -2.54
N VAL A 328 20.96 -2.81 -1.48
CA VAL A 328 20.24 -4.09 -1.32
C VAL A 328 18.78 -3.85 -1.63
N PHE A 329 18.28 -4.42 -2.72
CA PHE A 329 16.87 -4.30 -3.12
C PHE A 329 16.08 -5.53 -2.68
N GLY A 330 14.93 -5.29 -2.05
CA GLY A 330 14.06 -6.35 -1.57
C GLY A 330 12.73 -5.84 -1.05
N TYR A 331 11.99 -6.75 -0.41
CA TYR A 331 10.63 -6.54 0.08
C TYR A 331 10.53 -6.90 1.56
N SER A 332 9.72 -6.18 2.34
CA SER A 332 9.44 -6.53 3.74
C SER A 332 8.69 -7.86 3.82
N VAL A 333 9.09 -8.74 4.74
CA VAL A 333 8.38 -9.99 5.07
C VAL A 333 7.27 -9.72 6.06
#